data_AF-A0A521S7B4-F1
#
_entry.id   AF-A0A521S7B4-F1
#
_cell.length_a   1.000
_cell.length_b   1.000
_cell.length_c   1.000
_cell.angle_alpha   90.00
_cell.angle_beta   90.00
_cell.angle_gamma   90.00
#
_symmetry.space_group_name_H-M   'P 1'
#
loop_
_entity.id
_entity.type
_entity.pdbx_description
1 polymer ?
#
loop_
_entity_poly.entity_id
_entity_poly.type
_entity_poly.pdbx_seq_one_letter_code
_entity_poly.pdbx_strand_id
1 'polypeptide(L)'
;MFDEPEDMFAETGAPTPAAVSRQAAPTPAAPVAPASYEPTSGGGGFPWKAVLVILAVILVIAAAAGLSFLLLSARTPATPGVPDVSNAVSEDTGTPVAPAAPAAVTAPPTAPAVTPPASPEPDQDKDGLTDAQEAQLGTSPVEADSDADGLFDREEMEAYKTDPLNPDTDGDTFKDGDEVKNGYNPNGPGKLLSAPPAAP
;
A
#
# COMPACT_ATOMS: atom_id res chain seq x y z
N MET A 1 62.92 -39.53 29.53
CA MET A 1 62.27 -39.25 28.24
C MET A 1 61.21 -38.20 28.53
N PHE A 2 61.69 -36.96 28.62
CA PHE A 2 60.92 -35.75 28.85
C PHE A 2 61.63 -34.73 27.96
N ASP A 3 61.00 -34.43 26.82
CA ASP A 3 61.41 -33.39 25.90
C ASP A 3 61.10 -32.04 26.54
N GLU A 4 62.12 -31.20 26.70
CA GLU A 4 61.96 -29.77 26.96
C GLU A 4 62.02 -29.03 25.62
N PRO A 5 61.14 -28.06 25.35
CA PRO A 5 61.19 -27.27 24.11
C PRO A 5 62.30 -26.21 24.16
N GLU A 6 63.08 -26.17 23.09
CA GLU A 6 64.21 -25.27 22.90
C GLU A 6 63.85 -23.77 22.93
N ASP A 7 64.81 -23.00 23.44
CA ASP A 7 64.86 -21.54 23.50
C ASP A 7 64.56 -20.86 22.15
N MET A 8 63.39 -20.21 22.03
CA MET A 8 63.00 -19.39 20.87
C MET A 8 63.47 -17.93 20.95
N PHE A 9 64.72 -17.66 21.31
CA PHE A 9 65.29 -16.30 21.21
C PHE A 9 66.75 -16.30 20.74
N ALA A 10 66.94 -16.46 19.44
CA ALA A 10 68.10 -15.89 18.77
C ALA A 10 67.75 -15.48 17.34
N GLU A 11 68.22 -14.28 17.00
CA GLU A 11 68.56 -13.81 15.66
C GLU A 11 67.60 -12.80 15.01
N THR A 12 67.91 -11.54 15.31
CA THR A 12 67.48 -10.35 14.57
C THR A 12 68.08 -10.36 13.15
N GLY A 13 67.36 -10.94 12.19
CA GLY A 13 67.60 -10.75 10.76
C GLY A 13 66.80 -9.57 10.22
N ALA A 14 67.42 -8.40 10.08
CA ALA A 14 66.83 -7.26 9.39
C ALA A 14 66.69 -7.58 7.88
N PRO A 15 65.53 -7.31 7.23
CA PRO A 15 65.42 -7.46 5.79
C PRO A 15 66.16 -6.33 5.07
N THR A 16 67.05 -6.71 4.16
CA THR A 16 67.67 -5.85 3.14
C THR A 16 66.62 -5.00 2.41
N PRO A 17 66.82 -3.68 2.22
CA PRO A 17 65.92 -2.90 1.39
C PRO A 17 66.11 -3.29 -0.08
N ALA A 18 65.07 -3.87 -0.67
CA ALA A 18 64.94 -4.06 -2.10
C ALA A 18 65.10 -2.72 -2.84
N ALA A 19 65.82 -2.75 -3.96
CA ALA A 19 66.00 -1.61 -4.85
C ALA A 19 64.64 -1.09 -5.34
N VAL A 20 64.22 0.06 -4.81
CA VAL A 20 63.07 0.81 -5.32
C VAL A 20 63.44 1.38 -6.68
N SER A 21 62.85 0.81 -7.72
CA SER A 21 62.84 1.35 -9.08
C SER A 21 62.24 2.75 -9.04
N ARG A 22 63.06 3.78 -9.26
CA ARG A 22 62.61 5.17 -9.31
C ARG A 22 61.86 5.39 -10.62
N GLN A 23 60.55 5.23 -10.58
CA GLN A 23 59.66 5.67 -11.65
C GLN A 23 59.79 7.19 -11.77
N ALA A 24 60.10 7.68 -12.97
CA ALA A 24 60.21 9.10 -13.26
C ALA A 24 58.89 9.80 -12.90
N ALA A 25 58.99 10.97 -12.25
CA ALA A 25 57.84 11.79 -11.92
C ALA A 25 57.04 12.15 -13.19
N PRO A 26 55.70 12.16 -13.16
CA PRO A 26 54.92 12.69 -14.26
C PRO A 26 55.20 14.18 -14.40
N THR A 27 55.51 14.62 -15.63
CA THR A 27 55.62 16.03 -16.01
C THR A 27 54.36 16.78 -15.55
N PRO A 28 54.45 17.94 -14.88
CA PRO A 28 53.27 18.72 -14.56
C PRO A 28 52.60 19.14 -15.87
N ALA A 29 51.33 18.75 -16.03
CA ALA A 29 50.49 19.21 -17.13
C ALA A 29 50.44 20.75 -17.12
N ALA A 30 50.56 21.35 -18.30
CA ALA A 30 50.40 22.79 -18.49
C ALA A 30 49.06 23.28 -17.89
N PRO A 31 48.98 24.51 -17.37
CA PRO A 31 47.74 25.04 -16.82
C PRO A 31 46.68 25.07 -17.93
N VAL A 32 45.65 24.25 -17.77
CA VAL A 32 44.46 24.26 -18.61
C VAL A 32 43.78 25.61 -18.35
N ALA A 33 43.58 26.41 -19.40
CA ALA A 33 42.82 27.65 -19.31
C ALA A 33 41.43 27.36 -18.69
N PRO A 34 40.88 28.25 -17.83
CA PRO A 34 39.56 28.02 -17.28
C PRO A 34 38.56 27.92 -18.43
N ALA A 35 37.80 26.83 -18.46
CA ALA A 35 36.71 26.65 -19.39
C ALA A 35 35.77 27.85 -19.27
N SER A 36 35.65 28.62 -20.35
CA SER A 36 34.61 29.63 -20.50
C SER A 36 33.28 28.90 -20.38
N TYR A 37 32.62 29.08 -19.23
CA TYR A 37 31.24 28.67 -19.07
C TYR A 37 30.39 29.60 -19.93
N GLU A 38 29.99 29.16 -21.11
CA GLU A 38 28.87 29.76 -21.82
C GLU A 38 27.64 29.41 -20.97
N PRO A 39 26.95 30.38 -20.33
CA PRO A 39 25.66 30.07 -19.76
C PRO A 39 24.75 29.71 -20.93
N THR A 40 24.46 28.42 -21.11
CA THR A 40 23.32 28.01 -21.91
C THR A 40 22.10 28.54 -21.20
N SER A 41 21.69 29.75 -21.58
CA SER A 41 20.41 30.36 -21.27
C SER A 41 19.33 29.62 -22.09
N GLY A 42 19.25 28.31 -21.87
CA GLY A 42 18.13 27.47 -22.28
C GLY A 42 17.00 27.74 -21.31
N GLY A 43 16.30 28.87 -21.53
CA GLY A 43 15.04 29.14 -20.91
C GLY A 43 14.05 28.05 -21.29
N GLY A 44 14.04 26.96 -20.53
CA GLY A 44 12.90 26.06 -20.39
C GLY A 44 11.77 26.81 -19.71
N GLY A 45 11.23 27.82 -20.39
CA GLY A 45 10.05 28.52 -19.97
C GLY A 45 8.94 27.51 -19.89
N PHE A 46 8.50 27.23 -18.66
CA PHE A 46 7.29 26.47 -18.37
C PHE A 46 6.22 26.84 -19.43
N PRO A 47 5.63 25.88 -20.14
CA PRO A 47 4.86 26.16 -21.35
C PRO A 47 3.55 26.87 -20.97
N TRP A 48 3.61 28.18 -20.77
CA TRP A 48 2.49 29.01 -20.31
C TRP A 48 1.28 28.89 -21.22
N LYS A 49 1.51 28.61 -22.50
CA LYS A 49 0.46 28.28 -23.46
C LYS A 49 -0.28 26.98 -23.10
N ALA A 50 0.42 25.95 -22.64
CA ALA A 50 -0.19 24.70 -22.17
C ALA A 50 -0.97 24.93 -20.85
N VAL A 51 -0.45 25.76 -19.95
CA VAL A 51 -1.14 26.15 -18.70
C VAL A 51 -2.44 26.89 -19.00
N LEU A 52 -2.42 27.84 -19.94
CA LEU A 52 -3.61 28.55 -20.37
C LEU A 52 -4.64 27.62 -21.04
N VAL A 53 -4.18 26.65 -21.82
CA VAL A 53 -5.07 25.63 -22.42
C VAL A 53 -5.68 24.74 -21.35
N ILE A 54 -4.91 24.28 -20.37
CA ILE A 54 -5.42 23.46 -19.26
C ILE A 54 -6.44 24.25 -18.43
N LEU A 55 -6.16 25.51 -18.10
CA LEU A 55 -7.11 26.37 -17.40
C LEU A 55 -8.39 26.63 -18.20
N ALA A 56 -8.28 26.82 -19.52
CA ALA A 56 -9.45 26.97 -20.38
C ALA A 56 -10.31 25.70 -20.43
N VAL A 57 -9.68 24.52 -20.49
CA VAL A 57 -10.39 23.23 -20.46
C VAL A 57 -11.09 23.01 -19.12
N ILE A 58 -10.42 23.30 -18.00
CA ILE A 58 -11.01 23.23 -16.66
C ILE A 58 -12.22 24.17 -16.54
N LEU A 59 -12.12 25.41 -17.06
CA LEU A 59 -13.24 26.36 -17.05
C LEU A 59 -14.44 25.88 -17.87
N VAL A 60 -14.20 25.26 -19.04
CA VAL A 60 -15.28 24.72 -19.89
C VAL A 60 -15.97 23.54 -19.19
N ILE A 61 -15.22 22.65 -18.55
CA ILE A 61 -15.76 21.53 -17.78
C ILE A 61 -16.56 22.03 -16.58
N ALA A 62 -16.04 23.02 -15.83
CA ALA A 62 -16.73 23.63 -14.71
C ALA A 62 -18.02 24.35 -15.12
N ALA A 63 -18.02 25.06 -16.27
CA ALA A 63 -19.21 25.70 -16.81
C ALA A 63 -20.28 24.68 -17.24
N ALA A 64 -19.87 23.57 -17.86
CA ALA A 64 -20.78 22.49 -18.23
C ALA A 64 -21.40 21.80 -16.99
N ALA A 65 -20.58 21.53 -15.96
CA ALA A 65 -21.06 20.97 -14.70
C ALA A 65 -21.99 21.93 -13.95
N GLY A 66 -21.66 23.23 -13.90
CA GLY A 66 -22.49 24.26 -13.27
C GLY A 66 -23.84 24.46 -13.97
N LEU A 67 -23.87 24.42 -15.31
CA LEU A 67 -25.13 24.53 -16.07
C LEU A 67 -26.01 23.29 -15.88
N SER A 68 -25.40 22.10 -15.75
CA SER A 68 -26.12 20.85 -15.47
C SER A 68 -26.73 20.84 -14.06
N PHE A 69 -25.99 21.31 -13.05
CA PHE A 69 -26.48 21.45 -11.67
C PHE A 69 -27.59 22.49 -11.52
N LEU A 70 -27.49 23.60 -12.26
CA LEU A 70 -28.51 24.66 -12.28
C LEU A 70 -29.85 24.17 -12.90
N LEU A 71 -29.80 23.31 -13.92
CA LEU A 71 -31.00 22.73 -14.52
C LEU A 71 -31.64 21.64 -13.67
N LEU A 72 -30.86 20.93 -12.83
CA LEU A 72 -31.40 19.92 -11.91
C LEU A 72 -32.02 20.54 -10.65
N SER A 73 -31.54 21.70 -10.21
CA SER A 73 -32.07 22.43 -9.05
C SER A 73 -33.47 23.03 -9.27
N ALA A 74 -33.94 23.12 -10.53
CA ALA A 74 -35.25 23.69 -10.87
C ALA A 74 -36.42 22.69 -10.81
N ARG A 75 -36.19 21.43 -10.41
CA ARG A 75 -37.26 20.43 -10.23
C ARG A 75 -37.36 19.95 -8.78
N THR A 76 -38.08 20.70 -7.97
CA THR A 76 -38.72 20.17 -6.75
C THR A 76 -40.14 19.72 -7.09
N PRO A 77 -40.48 18.43 -7.12
CA PRO A 77 -41.86 18.00 -6.95
C PRO A 77 -42.25 18.21 -5.48
N ALA A 78 -43.28 19.02 -5.26
CA ALA A 78 -43.91 19.16 -3.96
C ALA A 78 -44.59 17.83 -3.58
N THR A 79 -44.19 17.22 -2.47
CA THR A 79 -44.91 16.08 -1.88
C THR A 79 -45.93 16.60 -0.86
N PRO A 80 -47.23 16.29 -1.01
CA PRO A 80 -48.26 16.66 -0.04
C PRO A 80 -48.08 15.91 1.30
N GLY A 81 -48.37 16.62 2.39
CA GLY A 81 -48.18 16.13 3.76
C GLY A 81 -48.97 14.89 4.13
N VAL A 82 -48.35 14.06 4.96
CA VAL A 82 -48.99 12.93 5.66
C VAL A 82 -49.42 13.42 7.05
N PRO A 83 -50.68 13.20 7.48
CA PRO A 83 -51.12 13.56 8.82
C PRO A 83 -50.59 12.60 9.89
N ASP A 84 -50.24 13.20 11.02
CA ASP A 84 -49.94 12.60 12.32
C ASP A 84 -51.04 11.63 12.78
N VAL A 85 -50.66 10.42 13.18
CA VAL A 85 -51.50 9.52 13.97
C VAL A 85 -50.72 9.07 15.19
N SER A 86 -50.79 9.91 16.20
CA SER A 86 -50.54 9.56 17.60
C SER A 86 -51.62 8.58 18.14
N ASN A 87 -51.15 7.57 18.88
CA ASN A 87 -51.84 6.76 19.92
C ASN A 87 -52.70 5.51 19.58
N ALA A 88 -52.15 4.33 19.93
CA ALA A 88 -52.73 3.30 20.82
C ALA A 88 -51.57 2.39 21.29
N VAL A 89 -51.15 2.32 22.57
CA VAL A 89 -51.74 1.56 23.71
C VAL A 89 -52.00 0.09 23.32
N SER A 90 -51.51 -0.98 23.93
CA SER A 90 -50.96 -1.27 25.26
C SER A 90 -50.12 -2.57 25.25
N GLU A 91 -49.18 -2.66 26.20
CA GLU A 91 -48.76 -3.81 27.05
C GLU A 91 -49.08 -5.26 26.65
N ASP A 92 -48.05 -6.13 26.60
CA ASP A 92 -48.16 -7.54 27.02
C ASP A 92 -46.84 -8.10 27.59
N THR A 93 -46.80 -8.13 28.91
CA THR A 93 -46.34 -9.17 29.85
C THR A 93 -45.39 -10.31 29.42
N GLY A 94 -44.25 -10.41 30.12
CA GLY A 94 -43.61 -11.65 30.62
C GLY A 94 -42.97 -12.59 29.58
N THR A 95 -41.68 -12.94 29.67
CA THR A 95 -41.19 -13.92 30.66
C THR A 95 -39.66 -14.00 30.59
N PRO A 96 -38.92 -14.03 31.72
CA PRO A 96 -37.50 -14.38 31.74
C PRO A 96 -37.33 -15.88 31.99
N VAL A 97 -36.68 -16.61 31.09
CA VAL A 97 -36.17 -17.97 31.38
C VAL A 97 -34.78 -18.16 30.78
N ALA A 98 -33.75 -17.97 31.60
CA ALA A 98 -32.60 -18.87 31.63
C ALA A 98 -33.01 -20.08 32.49
N PRO A 99 -32.54 -21.33 32.26
CA PRO A 99 -31.10 -21.64 32.41
C PRO A 99 -30.58 -22.85 31.59
N ALA A 100 -29.30 -23.15 31.82
CA ALA A 100 -28.65 -24.47 31.78
C ALA A 100 -28.00 -24.93 30.46
N ALA A 101 -26.67 -24.82 30.45
CA ALA A 101 -25.81 -25.88 29.91
C ALA A 101 -26.03 -27.18 30.72
N PRO A 102 -25.96 -28.37 30.10
CA PRO A 102 -24.70 -29.11 30.16
C PRO A 102 -24.35 -29.93 28.90
N ALA A 103 -23.03 -30.11 28.73
CA ALA A 103 -22.34 -31.30 28.21
C ALA A 103 -22.62 -31.84 26.80
N ALA A 104 -21.61 -31.68 25.94
CA ALA A 104 -20.97 -32.69 25.09
C ALA A 104 -21.86 -33.64 24.25
N VAL A 105 -21.86 -33.39 22.93
CA VAL A 105 -22.04 -34.45 21.92
C VAL A 105 -20.90 -34.33 20.90
N THR A 106 -20.17 -35.43 20.77
CA THR A 106 -19.05 -35.71 19.89
C THR A 106 -19.49 -35.96 18.44
N ALA A 107 -18.90 -35.24 17.47
CA ALA A 107 -18.40 -35.69 16.15
C ALA A 107 -18.41 -34.53 15.11
N PRO A 108 -17.34 -34.35 14.29
CA PRO A 108 -17.33 -33.35 13.22
C PRO A 108 -18.09 -33.90 12.00
N PRO A 109 -18.84 -33.07 11.26
CA PRO A 109 -18.36 -32.76 9.91
C PRO A 109 -18.80 -31.40 9.35
N THR A 110 -18.15 -31.03 8.25
CA THR A 110 -18.52 -30.04 7.25
C THR A 110 -18.17 -28.59 7.58
N ALA A 111 -17.19 -28.07 6.83
CA ALA A 111 -17.01 -26.65 6.56
C ALA A 111 -18.38 -25.97 6.39
N PRO A 112 -18.56 -24.71 6.84
CA PRO A 112 -19.79 -23.99 6.51
C PRO A 112 -19.89 -23.95 5.00
N ALA A 113 -20.78 -24.78 4.45
CA ALA A 113 -21.27 -24.66 3.11
C ALA A 113 -21.85 -23.25 3.05
N VAL A 114 -21.10 -22.38 2.37
CA VAL A 114 -21.45 -20.99 2.07
C VAL A 114 -22.83 -21.03 1.46
N THR A 115 -23.84 -20.79 2.29
CA THR A 115 -25.20 -20.60 1.83
C THR A 115 -25.17 -19.19 1.24
N PRO A 116 -25.36 -18.99 -0.08
CA PRO A 116 -25.40 -17.64 -0.61
C PRO A 116 -26.59 -16.94 0.06
N PRO A 117 -26.39 -15.84 0.81
CA PRO A 117 -27.51 -15.13 1.39
C PRO A 117 -28.39 -14.64 0.25
N ALA A 118 -29.68 -14.94 0.36
CA ALA A 118 -30.72 -14.51 -0.55
C ALA A 118 -31.01 -13.02 -0.33
N SER A 119 -30.06 -12.16 -0.70
CA SER A 119 -30.16 -10.71 -0.93
C SER A 119 -28.76 -10.25 -1.33
N PRO A 120 -28.55 -9.29 -2.25
CA PRO A 120 -27.26 -8.62 -2.31
C PRO A 120 -27.04 -7.98 -0.94
N GLU A 121 -26.03 -8.44 -0.22
CA GLU A 121 -25.57 -7.71 0.96
C GLU A 121 -25.03 -6.35 0.49
N PRO A 122 -25.16 -5.30 1.31
CA PRO A 122 -24.58 -4.01 0.97
C PRO A 122 -23.06 -4.15 0.83
N ASP A 123 -22.56 -3.49 -0.20
CA ASP A 123 -21.16 -3.33 -0.58
C ASP A 123 -21.09 -1.87 -1.03
N GLN A 124 -20.71 -1.01 -0.08
CA GLN A 124 -20.92 0.43 -0.20
C GLN A 124 -19.82 1.12 -1.01
N ASP A 125 -18.60 0.59 -1.04
CA ASP A 125 -17.48 1.11 -1.82
C ASP A 125 -17.22 0.35 -3.15
N LYS A 126 -17.79 -0.85 -3.30
CA LYS A 126 -17.75 -1.69 -4.50
C LYS A 126 -16.37 -2.25 -4.82
N ASP A 127 -15.57 -2.51 -3.80
CA ASP A 127 -14.31 -3.24 -3.92
C ASP A 127 -14.54 -4.77 -4.08
N GLY A 128 -15.73 -5.24 -3.67
CA GLY A 128 -16.18 -6.62 -3.77
C GLY A 128 -16.14 -7.40 -2.46
N LEU A 129 -15.82 -6.77 -1.34
CA LEU A 129 -16.18 -7.20 0.01
C LEU A 129 -17.55 -6.62 0.38
N THR A 130 -18.33 -7.35 1.17
CA THR A 130 -19.57 -6.82 1.74
C THR A 130 -19.27 -6.03 3.01
N ASP A 131 -20.11 -5.06 3.38
CA ASP A 131 -19.94 -4.27 4.61
C ASP A 131 -19.79 -5.18 5.86
N ALA A 132 -20.40 -6.37 5.83
CA ALA A 132 -20.30 -7.37 6.89
C ALA A 132 -18.95 -8.11 6.91
N GLN A 133 -18.36 -8.37 5.74
CA GLN A 133 -17.00 -8.92 5.62
C GLN A 133 -15.97 -7.88 6.07
N GLU A 134 -16.13 -6.63 5.67
CA GLU A 134 -15.23 -5.55 6.06
C GLU A 134 -15.28 -5.29 7.57
N ALA A 135 -16.47 -5.29 8.17
CA ALA A 135 -16.62 -5.20 9.62
C ALA A 135 -15.96 -6.37 10.38
N GLN A 136 -15.81 -7.54 9.75
CA GLN A 136 -15.09 -8.68 10.33
C GLN A 136 -13.57 -8.55 10.19
N LEU A 137 -13.09 -7.91 9.12
CA LEU A 137 -11.68 -7.67 8.85
C LEU A 137 -11.17 -6.41 9.58
N GLY A 138 -12.06 -5.49 9.94
CA GLY A 138 -11.72 -4.19 10.51
C GLY A 138 -11.43 -3.12 9.46
N THR A 139 -11.71 -3.41 8.20
CA THR A 139 -11.59 -2.47 7.06
C THR A 139 -12.78 -1.52 6.98
N SER A 140 -12.71 -0.55 6.08
CA SER A 140 -13.60 0.59 5.98
C SER A 140 -14.71 0.36 4.95
N PRO A 141 -16.00 0.22 5.35
CA PRO A 141 -17.11 -0.07 4.43
C PRO A 141 -17.43 1.03 3.42
N VAL A 142 -16.65 2.10 3.39
CA VAL A 142 -16.83 3.26 2.52
C VAL A 142 -15.57 3.58 1.72
N GLU A 143 -14.45 2.91 2.00
CA GLU A 143 -13.17 3.13 1.34
C GLU A 143 -12.64 1.79 0.85
N ALA A 144 -12.65 1.62 -0.46
CA ALA A 144 -12.18 0.39 -1.12
C ALA A 144 -10.72 0.03 -0.82
N ASP A 145 -9.95 0.97 -0.28
CA ASP A 145 -8.52 0.90 0.05
C ASP A 145 -8.38 1.52 1.44
N SER A 146 -8.42 0.67 2.48
CA SER A 146 -8.55 1.09 3.88
C SER A 146 -7.30 1.73 4.45
N ASP A 147 -6.12 1.41 3.92
CA ASP A 147 -4.83 1.95 4.35
C ASP A 147 -4.21 2.97 3.37
N ALA A 148 -4.90 3.22 2.27
CA ALA A 148 -4.60 4.20 1.24
C ALA A 148 -3.23 3.96 0.57
N ASP A 149 -2.90 2.71 0.29
CA ASP A 149 -1.65 2.31 -0.35
C ASP A 149 -1.75 2.10 -1.87
N GLY A 150 -2.98 2.02 -2.39
CA GLY A 150 -3.29 1.82 -3.81
C GLY A 150 -3.71 0.41 -4.20
N LEU A 151 -3.88 -0.52 -3.26
CA LEU A 151 -4.56 -1.80 -3.43
C LEU A 151 -5.95 -1.76 -2.79
N PHE A 152 -6.91 -2.50 -3.34
CA PHE A 152 -8.18 -2.65 -2.65
C PHE A 152 -8.11 -3.76 -1.60
N ASP A 153 -8.86 -3.59 -0.52
CA ASP A 153 -8.88 -4.52 0.62
C ASP A 153 -9.16 -5.95 0.16
N ARG A 154 -10.08 -6.11 -0.80
CA ARG A 154 -10.32 -7.41 -1.43
C ARG A 154 -9.11 -7.99 -2.13
N GLU A 155 -8.39 -7.21 -2.93
CA GLU A 155 -7.23 -7.68 -3.70
C GLU A 155 -6.09 -8.10 -2.78
N GLU A 156 -5.87 -7.34 -1.72
CA GLU A 156 -4.92 -7.65 -0.67
C GLU A 156 -5.22 -9.00 -0.02
N MET A 157 -6.47 -9.22 0.36
CA MET A 157 -6.92 -10.45 1.01
C MET A 157 -6.91 -11.66 0.06
N GLU A 158 -7.37 -11.51 -1.18
CA GLU A 158 -7.52 -12.62 -2.12
C GLU A 158 -6.24 -12.95 -2.88
N ALA A 159 -5.58 -11.94 -3.44
CA ALA A 159 -4.49 -12.11 -4.40
C ALA A 159 -3.10 -12.01 -3.77
N TYR A 160 -2.85 -10.99 -2.93
CA TYR A 160 -1.50 -10.68 -2.46
C TYR A 160 -1.17 -11.26 -1.10
N LYS A 161 -2.18 -11.51 -0.26
CA LYS A 161 -2.06 -11.94 1.15
C LYS A 161 -1.39 -10.90 2.05
N THR A 162 -1.59 -9.62 1.75
CA THR A 162 -1.16 -8.47 2.56
C THR A 162 -2.17 -8.15 3.66
N ASP A 163 -1.84 -7.23 4.55
CA ASP A 163 -2.73 -6.73 5.61
C ASP A 163 -3.42 -5.43 5.14
N PRO A 164 -4.75 -5.43 4.90
CA PRO A 164 -5.47 -4.29 4.33
C PRO A 164 -5.58 -3.08 5.27
N LEU A 165 -5.01 -3.17 6.47
CA LEU A 165 -4.92 -2.08 7.44
C LEU A 165 -3.49 -1.56 7.60
N ASN A 166 -2.55 -2.08 6.83
CA ASN A 166 -1.14 -1.75 6.94
C ASN A 166 -0.51 -1.54 5.55
N PRO A 167 -0.18 -0.28 5.20
CA PRO A 167 0.21 0.07 3.83
C PRO A 167 1.60 -0.43 3.42
N ASP A 168 2.29 -1.20 4.27
CA ASP A 168 3.64 -1.77 4.09
C ASP A 168 3.68 -3.07 4.92
N THR A 169 3.18 -4.16 4.35
CA THR A 169 2.96 -5.41 5.07
C THR A 169 4.26 -6.08 5.51
N ASP A 170 5.30 -6.04 4.67
CA ASP A 170 6.59 -6.67 4.97
C ASP A 170 7.54 -5.77 5.78
N GLY A 171 7.21 -4.48 5.91
CA GLY A 171 7.91 -3.50 6.72
C GLY A 171 9.22 -3.01 6.10
N ASP A 172 9.36 -3.11 4.78
CA ASP A 172 10.59 -2.76 4.05
C ASP A 172 10.65 -1.30 3.57
N THR A 173 9.64 -0.49 3.94
CA THR A 173 9.43 0.94 3.62
C THR A 173 8.85 1.24 2.24
N PHE A 174 8.52 0.22 1.45
CA PHE A 174 7.74 0.36 0.24
C PHE A 174 6.27 0.00 0.51
N LYS A 175 5.36 0.67 -0.20
CA LYS A 175 3.94 0.37 -0.05
C LYS A 175 3.57 -0.86 -0.85
N ASP A 176 2.67 -1.71 -0.33
CA ASP A 176 2.27 -2.94 -1.00
C ASP A 176 1.74 -2.65 -2.42
N GLY A 177 0.93 -1.60 -2.59
CA GLY A 177 0.42 -1.13 -3.87
C GLY A 177 1.47 -0.58 -4.82
N ASP A 178 2.50 0.11 -4.31
CA ASP A 178 3.62 0.55 -5.12
C ASP A 178 4.46 -0.64 -5.59
N GLU A 179 4.66 -1.63 -4.73
CA GLU A 179 5.39 -2.84 -5.06
C GLU A 179 4.68 -3.67 -6.12
N VAL A 180 3.39 -3.95 -5.93
CA VAL A 180 2.57 -4.70 -6.88
C VAL A 180 2.59 -4.03 -8.25
N LYS A 181 2.42 -2.70 -8.30
CA LYS A 181 2.47 -1.92 -9.53
C LYS A 181 3.83 -1.99 -10.24
N ASN A 182 4.91 -2.13 -9.48
CA ASN A 182 6.27 -2.28 -10.00
C ASN A 182 6.70 -3.76 -10.17
N GLY A 183 5.83 -4.72 -9.86
CA GLY A 183 6.06 -6.16 -9.96
C GLY A 183 6.94 -6.75 -8.86
N TYR A 184 6.98 -6.11 -7.70
CA TYR A 184 7.65 -6.56 -6.46
C TYR A 184 6.66 -7.22 -5.50
N ASN A 185 7.17 -8.15 -4.70
CA ASN A 185 6.36 -8.94 -3.79
C ASN A 185 6.06 -8.14 -2.50
N PRO A 186 4.79 -7.79 -2.22
CA PRO A 186 4.44 -6.98 -1.06
C PRO A 186 4.53 -7.72 0.28
N ASN A 187 4.77 -9.03 0.24
CA ASN A 187 4.91 -9.86 1.43
C ASN A 187 6.36 -10.33 1.66
N GLY A 188 7.33 -9.67 1.04
CA GLY A 188 8.73 -9.98 1.25
C GLY A 188 9.61 -9.76 0.03
N PRO A 189 10.90 -10.05 0.14
CA PRO A 189 11.88 -9.66 -0.86
C PRO A 189 11.65 -10.33 -2.22
N GLY A 190 11.83 -9.55 -3.29
CA GLY A 190 11.92 -10.05 -4.67
C GLY A 190 10.76 -9.61 -5.56
N LYS A 191 10.64 -10.22 -6.75
CA LYS A 191 9.55 -9.94 -7.70
C LYS A 191 8.36 -10.86 -7.44
N LEU A 192 7.13 -10.39 -7.70
CA LEU A 192 5.89 -11.20 -7.62
C LEU A 192 5.94 -12.50 -8.42
N LEU A 193 6.67 -12.51 -9.53
CA LEU A 193 6.80 -13.64 -10.44
C LEU A 193 8.14 -14.39 -10.28
N SER A 194 8.85 -14.17 -9.17
CA SER A 194 10.07 -14.92 -8.89
C SER A 194 9.69 -16.36 -8.56
N ALA A 195 10.25 -17.32 -9.29
CA ALA A 195 10.18 -18.71 -8.88
C ALA A 195 10.59 -18.81 -7.40
N PRO A 196 9.89 -19.62 -6.57
CA PRO A 196 10.22 -19.73 -5.15
C PRO A 196 11.71 -20.03 -5.02
N PRO A 197 12.43 -19.41 -4.06
CA PRO A 197 13.82 -19.77 -3.82
C PRO A 197 13.85 -21.29 -3.63
N ALA A 198 14.66 -21.98 -4.43
CA ALA A 198 14.84 -23.41 -4.28
C ALA A 198 15.23 -23.66 -2.83
N ALA A 199 14.31 -24.26 -2.06
CA ALA A 199 14.54 -24.54 -0.65
C ALA A 199 15.82 -25.38 -0.52
N PRO A 200 16.70 -25.08 0.45
CA PRO A 200 17.97 -25.77 0.63
C PRO A 200 17.80 -27.25 1.01
#